data_AF-A0A5E4BBK5-F1
#
_entry.id   AF-A0A5E4BBK5-F1
#
_cell.length_a   1.000
_cell.length_b   1.000
_cell.length_c   1.000
_cell.angle_alpha   90.00
_cell.angle_beta   90.00
_cell.angle_gamma   90.00
#
_symmetry.space_group_name_H-M   'P 1'
#
loop_
_entity.id
_entity.type
_entity.pdbx_description
1 polymer ?
#
loop_
_entity_poly.entity_id
_entity_poly.type
_entity_poly.pdbx_seq_one_letter_code
_entity_poly.pdbx_strand_id
1 'polypeptide(L)'
;MGDTNTGLALAYAREQLFAEAMGARPGVPKVLVWVTDGASSDPVGPPMQELKDQGVTVFIVSTGRGNLLELSAAASAPAQKHLHFVDVDDLHIIAQELRGSILDAMQPQQLYASEVTSNSFRLAWPPLLTSDSGYYVLELVPSAGPGATRRQQLPGNATDWTWAGLDPDSEYDVVLLPESNVHLLKPQHLRVRTLPDEAGPERIVISHARPHSLRVSWAPALGPVAALGYHVQLGPLSGGAAQRVDVPAGRNSTTLQGLTPGTAYLVTVTAAFPSGHERALSAKACTPVGERSRAPRPAPRVAVGRGG
;
A
#
# COMPACT_ATOMS: atom_id res chain seq x y z
N MET A 1 57.96 -3.27 11.14
CA MET A 1 57.08 -3.65 10.01
C MET A 1 55.69 -3.76 10.59
N GLY A 2 54.74 -3.01 10.03
CA GLY A 2 53.34 -3.12 10.43
C GLY A 2 52.68 -4.16 9.55
N ASP A 3 51.98 -5.12 10.16
CA ASP A 3 51.15 -6.07 9.43
C ASP A 3 49.78 -5.46 9.17
N THR A 4 49.28 -5.59 7.95
CA THR A 4 47.93 -5.15 7.57
C THR A 4 46.97 -6.31 7.78
N ASN A 5 46.35 -6.41 8.97
CA ASN A 5 45.44 -7.50 9.31
C ASN A 5 43.97 -7.15 8.98
N THR A 6 43.65 -7.14 7.68
CA THR A 6 42.32 -6.77 7.19
C THR A 6 41.28 -7.83 7.54
N GLY A 7 41.61 -9.12 7.47
CA GLY A 7 40.70 -10.22 7.80
C GLY A 7 40.15 -10.08 9.22
N LEU A 8 41.02 -9.83 10.19
CA LEU A 8 40.63 -9.55 11.58
C LEU A 8 39.77 -8.28 11.72
N ALA A 9 40.09 -7.21 10.99
CA ALA A 9 39.31 -5.98 11.01
C ALA A 9 37.88 -6.19 10.46
N LEU A 10 37.73 -7.00 9.43
CA LEU A 10 36.42 -7.34 8.84
C LEU A 10 35.59 -8.22 9.79
N ALA A 11 36.20 -9.21 10.43
CA ALA A 11 35.54 -10.01 11.45
C ALA A 11 35.05 -9.14 12.62
N TYR A 12 35.88 -8.19 13.06
CA TYR A 12 35.51 -7.21 14.07
C TYR A 12 34.34 -6.32 13.61
N ALA A 13 34.37 -5.81 12.38
CA ALA A 13 33.29 -4.99 11.83
C ALA A 13 31.95 -5.74 11.81
N ARG A 14 31.97 -7.01 11.41
CA ARG A 14 30.79 -7.89 11.43
C ARG A 14 30.18 -8.01 12.82
N GLU A 15 31.02 -8.25 13.83
CA GLU A 15 30.57 -8.52 15.21
C GLU A 15 30.19 -7.27 15.98
N GLN A 16 30.84 -6.13 15.69
CA GLN A 16 30.72 -4.93 16.51
C GLN A 16 29.96 -3.79 15.83
N LEU A 17 29.98 -3.72 14.49
CA LEU A 17 29.33 -2.62 13.74
C LEU A 17 28.02 -3.06 13.09
N PHE A 18 27.95 -4.32 12.62
CA PHE A 18 26.80 -4.80 11.84
C PHE A 18 25.90 -5.80 12.57
N ALA A 19 26.26 -6.17 13.81
CA ALA A 19 25.46 -7.04 14.67
C ALA A 19 24.25 -6.32 15.26
N GLU A 20 23.09 -6.98 15.24
CA GLU A 20 21.84 -6.43 15.79
C GLU A 20 21.91 -6.19 17.29
N ALA A 21 22.58 -7.08 18.02
CA ALA A 21 22.85 -6.95 19.45
C ALA A 21 23.67 -5.69 19.80
N MET A 22 24.40 -5.15 18.83
CA MET A 22 25.20 -3.92 18.97
C MET A 22 24.49 -2.69 18.41
N GLY A 23 23.21 -2.80 18.05
CA GLY A 23 22.36 -1.69 17.60
C GLY A 23 22.15 -1.58 16.10
N ALA A 24 22.67 -2.52 15.29
CA ALA A 24 22.36 -2.55 13.87
C ALA A 24 20.87 -2.84 13.66
N ARG A 25 20.19 -1.98 12.89
CA ARG A 25 18.74 -2.11 12.67
C ARG A 25 18.44 -3.22 11.64
N PRO A 26 17.49 -4.11 11.92
CA PRO A 26 17.05 -5.10 10.95
C PRO A 26 16.38 -4.42 9.76
N GLY A 27 16.62 -4.92 8.55
CA GLY A 27 16.01 -4.40 7.32
C GLY A 27 16.52 -3.02 6.85
N VAL A 28 17.52 -2.42 7.52
CA VAL A 28 18.15 -1.18 7.03
C VAL A 28 19.37 -1.55 6.18
N PRO A 29 19.56 -0.99 4.97
CA PRO A 29 20.74 -1.24 4.17
C PRO A 29 22.02 -0.93 4.94
N LYS A 30 22.99 -1.84 4.87
CA LYS A 30 24.29 -1.73 5.54
C LYS A 30 25.36 -1.56 4.48
N VAL A 31 26.24 -0.59 4.67
CA VAL A 31 27.33 -0.29 3.74
C VAL A 31 28.66 -0.31 4.50
N LEU A 32 29.66 -0.97 3.92
CA LEU A 32 31.05 -0.92 4.36
C LEU A 32 31.89 -0.25 3.28
N VAL A 33 32.66 0.78 3.67
CA VAL A 33 33.68 1.38 2.80
C VAL A 33 35.04 0.97 3.34
N TRP A 34 35.76 0.16 2.58
CA TRP A 34 37.10 -0.31 2.90
C TRP A 34 38.12 0.49 2.10
N VAL A 35 38.96 1.26 2.80
CA VAL A 35 40.06 2.02 2.19
C VAL A 35 41.38 1.32 2.53
N THR A 36 42.23 1.05 1.54
CA THR A 36 43.51 0.37 1.74
C THR A 36 44.59 0.83 0.77
N ASP A 37 45.85 0.80 1.20
CA ASP A 37 47.03 1.14 0.39
C ASP A 37 47.88 -0.09 0.02
N GLY A 38 47.51 -1.30 0.49
CA GLY A 38 48.33 -2.49 0.35
C GLY A 38 47.60 -3.81 0.54
N ALA A 39 48.32 -4.91 0.33
CA ALA A 39 47.78 -6.26 0.52
C ALA A 39 47.65 -6.61 2.01
N SER A 40 46.69 -7.47 2.33
CA SER A 40 46.52 -7.99 3.69
C SER A 40 47.56 -9.06 4.01
N SER A 41 48.00 -9.11 5.27
CA SER A 41 48.87 -10.17 5.81
C SER A 41 48.09 -11.42 6.25
N ASP A 42 46.76 -11.31 6.36
CA ASP A 42 45.83 -12.37 6.77
C ASP A 42 44.71 -12.59 5.73
N PRO A 43 44.00 -13.75 5.76
CA PRO A 43 42.97 -14.06 4.79
C PRO A 43 41.75 -13.11 4.87
N VAL A 44 41.44 -12.45 3.76
CA VAL A 44 40.31 -11.51 3.63
C VAL A 44 39.01 -12.21 3.21
N GLY A 45 39.12 -13.27 2.40
CA GLY A 45 37.97 -13.91 1.74
C GLY A 45 36.84 -14.35 2.68
N PRO A 46 37.10 -15.22 3.67
CA PRO A 46 36.05 -15.71 4.57
C PRO A 46 35.29 -14.61 5.34
N PRO A 47 35.95 -13.68 6.08
CA PRO A 47 35.21 -12.65 6.81
C PRO A 47 34.49 -11.65 5.88
N MET A 48 35.03 -11.43 4.68
CA MET A 48 34.36 -10.61 3.66
C MET A 48 33.08 -11.28 3.14
N GLN A 49 33.12 -12.59 2.88
CA GLN A 49 31.94 -13.34 2.43
C GLN A 49 30.83 -13.29 3.49
N GLU A 50 31.17 -13.46 4.77
CA GLU A 50 30.19 -13.42 5.85
C GLU A 50 29.52 -12.04 5.99
N LEU A 51 30.26 -10.95 5.77
CA LEU A 51 29.68 -9.59 5.72
C LEU A 51 28.68 -9.45 4.56
N LYS A 52 29.06 -9.94 3.38
CA LYS A 52 28.16 -9.95 2.20
C LYS A 52 26.93 -10.80 2.44
N ASP A 53 27.09 -11.97 3.07
CA ASP A 53 25.99 -12.86 3.44
C ASP A 53 25.07 -12.23 4.48
N GLN A 54 25.52 -11.26 5.27
CA GLN A 54 24.68 -10.45 6.14
C GLN A 54 23.94 -9.32 5.41
N GLY A 55 24.16 -9.14 4.11
CA GLY A 55 23.57 -8.10 3.29
C GLY A 55 24.30 -6.76 3.40
N VAL A 56 25.59 -6.77 3.75
CA VAL A 56 26.44 -5.58 3.74
C VAL A 56 26.96 -5.35 2.31
N THR A 57 26.70 -4.17 1.74
CA THR A 57 27.29 -3.75 0.46
C THR A 57 28.69 -3.20 0.70
N VAL A 58 29.68 -3.77 0.03
CA VAL A 58 31.10 -3.45 0.25
C VAL A 58 31.66 -2.63 -0.92
N PHE A 59 32.11 -1.43 -0.60
CA PHE A 59 32.88 -0.54 -1.47
C PHE A 59 34.35 -0.59 -1.07
N ILE A 60 35.24 -0.62 -2.05
CA ILE A 60 36.69 -0.68 -1.85
C ILE A 60 37.33 0.49 -2.59
N VAL A 61 38.17 1.24 -1.87
CA VAL A 61 39.02 2.28 -2.42
C VAL A 61 40.47 1.88 -2.16
N SER A 62 41.19 1.53 -3.21
CA SER A 62 42.60 1.14 -3.14
C SER A 62 43.50 2.28 -3.60
N THR A 63 44.39 2.74 -2.74
CA THR A 63 45.36 3.82 -3.03
C THR A 63 46.77 3.34 -3.30
N GLY A 64 46.99 2.03 -3.36
CA GLY A 64 48.29 1.45 -3.67
C GLY A 64 48.21 0.18 -4.50
N ARG A 65 49.29 -0.62 -4.50
CA ARG A 65 49.42 -1.87 -5.28
C ARG A 65 48.63 -3.01 -4.64
N GLY A 66 47.32 -2.85 -4.56
CA GLY A 66 46.40 -3.90 -4.13
C GLY A 66 46.33 -5.02 -5.17
N ASN A 67 46.08 -6.25 -4.71
CA ASN A 67 45.83 -7.38 -5.60
C ASN A 67 44.43 -7.24 -6.21
N LEU A 68 44.37 -6.87 -7.50
CA LEU A 68 43.12 -6.65 -8.22
C LEU A 68 42.16 -7.85 -8.11
N LEU A 69 42.67 -9.08 -8.15
CA LEU A 69 41.82 -10.27 -8.09
C LEU A 69 41.16 -10.41 -6.71
N GLU A 70 41.94 -10.24 -5.65
CA GLU A 70 41.44 -10.30 -4.27
C GLU A 70 40.43 -9.18 -4.00
N LEU A 71 40.77 -7.94 -4.38
CA LEU A 71 39.89 -6.79 -4.18
C LEU A 71 38.62 -6.86 -5.03
N SER A 72 38.70 -7.37 -6.25
CA SER A 72 37.51 -7.57 -7.10
C SER A 72 36.57 -8.64 -6.54
N ALA A 73 37.11 -9.71 -5.96
CA ALA A 73 36.32 -10.73 -5.27
C ALA A 73 35.75 -10.20 -3.93
N ALA A 74 36.45 -9.27 -3.29
CA ALA A 74 36.03 -8.65 -2.03
C ALA A 74 34.99 -7.54 -2.20
N ALA A 75 35.02 -6.76 -3.27
CA ALA A 75 33.99 -5.74 -3.54
C ALA A 75 32.62 -6.39 -3.84
N SER A 76 31.52 -5.71 -3.53
CA SER A 76 30.19 -6.19 -3.94
C SER A 76 30.00 -6.03 -5.45
N ALA A 77 29.18 -6.88 -6.09
CA ALA A 77 28.83 -6.69 -7.49
C ALA A 77 27.92 -5.47 -7.69
N PRO A 78 28.01 -4.74 -8.82
CA PRO A 78 29.03 -4.87 -9.86
C PRO A 78 30.36 -4.23 -9.43
N ALA A 79 31.48 -4.95 -9.61
CA ALA A 79 32.80 -4.50 -9.16
C ALA A 79 33.20 -3.14 -9.74
N GLN A 80 32.76 -2.81 -10.96
CA GLN A 80 33.07 -1.53 -11.61
C GLN A 80 32.53 -0.31 -10.86
N LYS A 81 31.47 -0.47 -10.06
CA LYS A 81 30.88 0.60 -9.24
C LYS A 81 31.39 0.61 -7.79
N HIS A 82 31.97 -0.49 -7.35
CA HIS A 82 32.29 -0.72 -5.94
C HIS A 82 33.78 -0.91 -5.68
N LEU A 83 34.61 -0.98 -6.72
CA LEU A 83 36.06 -1.05 -6.61
C LEU A 83 36.68 0.10 -7.39
N HIS A 84 37.37 0.98 -6.67
CA HIS A 84 38.08 2.11 -7.24
C HIS A 84 39.56 2.03 -6.90
N PHE A 85 40.41 2.16 -7.92
CA PHE A 85 41.83 2.39 -7.76
C PHE A 85 42.10 3.86 -8.03
N VAL A 86 42.65 4.56 -7.03
CA VAL A 86 42.89 6.00 -7.12
C VAL A 86 44.09 6.38 -6.27
N ASP A 87 44.98 7.21 -6.79
CA ASP A 87 46.04 7.76 -5.95
C ASP A 87 45.46 8.67 -4.87
N VAL A 88 46.17 8.83 -3.75
CA VAL A 88 45.67 9.64 -2.61
C VAL A 88 45.33 11.07 -3.02
N ASP A 89 46.13 11.66 -3.92
CA ASP A 89 45.92 13.02 -4.42
C ASP A 89 44.65 13.15 -5.30
N ASP A 90 44.25 12.04 -5.93
CA ASP A 90 43.13 11.98 -6.88
C ASP A 90 41.83 11.46 -6.26
N LEU A 91 41.81 11.19 -4.95
CA LEU A 91 40.62 10.68 -4.25
C LEU A 91 39.38 11.57 -4.44
N HIS A 92 39.59 12.88 -4.62
CA HIS A 92 38.53 13.85 -4.87
C HIS A 92 37.79 13.61 -6.19
N ILE A 93 38.41 12.94 -7.17
CA ILE A 93 37.83 12.61 -8.48
C ILE A 93 36.69 11.59 -8.32
N ILE A 94 36.91 10.55 -7.52
CA ILE A 94 35.94 9.46 -7.33
C ILE A 94 34.90 9.79 -6.25
N ALA A 95 35.11 10.83 -5.44
CA ALA A 95 34.26 11.12 -4.29
C ALA A 95 32.78 11.34 -4.65
N GLN A 96 32.48 11.99 -5.77
CA GLN A 96 31.08 12.21 -6.20
C GLN A 96 30.43 10.92 -6.70
N GLU A 97 31.15 10.10 -7.45
CA GLU A 97 30.67 8.81 -7.94
C GLU A 97 30.46 7.81 -6.79
N LEU A 98 31.42 7.74 -5.88
CA LEU A 98 31.34 6.91 -4.68
C LEU A 98 30.17 7.36 -3.80
N ARG A 99 29.98 8.66 -3.61
CA ARG A 99 28.83 9.20 -2.88
C ARG A 99 27.51 8.80 -3.53
N GLY A 100 27.37 8.94 -4.84
CA GLY A 100 26.16 8.53 -5.57
C GLY A 100 25.89 7.05 -5.40
N SER A 101 26.90 6.21 -5.56
CA SER A 101 26.77 4.76 -5.45
C SER A 101 26.46 4.30 -4.01
N ILE A 102 27.04 4.96 -3.00
CA ILE A 102 26.69 4.72 -1.59
C ILE A 102 25.23 5.11 -1.33
N LEU A 103 24.77 6.27 -1.82
CA LEU A 103 23.39 6.71 -1.65
C LEU A 103 22.41 5.73 -2.30
N ASP A 104 22.73 5.20 -3.48
CA ASP A 104 21.95 4.16 -4.14
C ASP A 104 21.93 2.86 -3.32
N ALA A 105 23.07 2.45 -2.77
CA ALA A 105 23.17 1.28 -1.89
C ALA A 105 22.44 1.47 -0.55
N MET A 106 22.28 2.72 -0.10
CA MET A 106 21.53 3.09 1.10
C MET A 106 20.02 3.23 0.87
N GLN A 107 19.55 3.26 -0.39
CA GLN A 107 18.12 3.17 -0.64
C GLN A 107 17.60 1.81 -0.15
N PRO A 108 16.43 1.76 0.51
CA PRO A 108 15.84 0.49 0.91
C PRO A 108 15.63 -0.35 -0.35
N GLN A 109 16.48 -1.35 -0.56
CA GLN A 109 16.28 -2.39 -1.56
C GLN A 109 15.18 -3.34 -1.11
N GLN A 110 13.98 -2.78 -0.93
CA GLN A 110 12.89 -3.46 -0.28
C GLN A 110 11.65 -3.43 -1.15
N LEU A 111 11.03 -4.60 -1.21
CA LEU A 111 9.69 -4.82 -1.68
C LEU A 111 8.76 -3.86 -0.95
N TYR A 112 8.05 -3.04 -1.72
CA TYR A 112 7.05 -2.12 -1.19
C TYR A 112 5.72 -2.30 -1.93
N ALA A 113 4.65 -1.89 -1.26
CA ALA A 113 3.32 -1.85 -1.85
C ALA A 113 2.92 -0.41 -2.14
N SER A 114 2.23 -0.21 -3.24
CA SER A 114 1.58 1.03 -3.68
C SER A 114 0.19 0.73 -4.22
N GLU A 115 -0.58 1.78 -4.53
CA GLU A 115 -1.91 1.65 -5.15
C GLU A 115 -2.81 0.65 -4.40
N VAL A 116 -2.78 0.70 -3.07
CA VAL A 116 -3.55 -0.20 -2.22
C VAL A 116 -5.02 0.19 -2.29
N THR A 117 -5.86 -0.76 -2.69
CA THR A 117 -7.33 -0.63 -2.77
C THR A 117 -7.98 -1.60 -1.80
N SER A 118 -9.31 -1.67 -1.81
CA SER A 118 -10.05 -2.66 -1.02
C SER A 118 -9.89 -4.09 -1.50
N ASN A 119 -9.40 -4.33 -2.71
CA ASN A 119 -9.29 -5.68 -3.28
C ASN A 119 -7.99 -5.95 -4.04
N SER A 120 -7.06 -5.01 -4.05
CA SER A 120 -5.81 -5.10 -4.79
C SER A 120 -4.71 -4.25 -4.17
N PHE A 121 -3.47 -4.58 -4.49
CA PHE A 121 -2.34 -3.66 -4.31
C PHE A 121 -1.27 -3.98 -5.35
N ARG A 122 -0.48 -2.97 -5.71
CA ARG A 122 0.68 -3.12 -6.58
C ARG A 122 1.92 -3.29 -5.72
N LEU A 123 2.73 -4.28 -6.04
CA LEU A 123 4.05 -4.50 -5.49
C LEU A 123 5.10 -3.97 -6.45
N ALA A 124 6.17 -3.42 -5.92
CA ALA A 124 7.35 -3.05 -6.67
C ALA A 124 8.62 -3.34 -5.87
N TRP A 125 9.67 -3.70 -6.58
CA TRP A 125 10.98 -4.04 -6.03
C TRP A 125 12.10 -3.62 -6.99
N PRO A 126 13.33 -3.41 -6.50
CA PRO A 126 14.47 -3.12 -7.36
C PRO A 126 14.78 -4.30 -8.30
N PRO A 127 15.36 -4.06 -9.49
CA PRO A 127 15.77 -5.12 -10.41
C PRO A 127 16.98 -5.88 -9.84
N LEU A 128 16.72 -6.88 -9.00
CA LEU A 128 17.74 -7.77 -8.41
C LEU A 128 18.26 -8.82 -9.40
N LEU A 129 17.48 -9.10 -10.43
CA LEU A 129 17.73 -10.09 -11.48
C LEU A 129 17.59 -9.41 -12.86
N THR A 130 18.15 -10.08 -13.86
CA THR A 130 17.93 -9.90 -15.31
C THR A 130 17.23 -11.11 -15.91
N SER A 131 16.77 -11.02 -17.16
CA SER A 131 16.09 -12.10 -17.89
C SER A 131 16.86 -13.42 -17.95
N ASP A 132 18.20 -13.36 -17.91
CA ASP A 132 19.07 -14.54 -18.06
C ASP A 132 19.63 -15.05 -16.72
N SER A 133 19.38 -14.32 -15.63
CA SER A 133 19.98 -14.57 -14.31
C SER A 133 19.06 -15.27 -13.31
N GLY A 134 17.81 -15.56 -13.69
CA GLY A 134 16.85 -16.21 -12.81
C GLY A 134 15.39 -15.75 -12.98
N TYR A 135 14.59 -16.02 -11.95
CA TYR A 135 13.19 -15.64 -11.87
C TYR A 135 12.82 -15.25 -10.42
N TYR A 136 11.72 -14.53 -10.26
CA TYR A 136 11.16 -14.24 -8.94
C TYR A 136 9.98 -15.16 -8.66
N VAL A 137 9.82 -15.49 -7.38
CA VAL A 137 8.61 -16.11 -6.85
C VAL A 137 8.00 -15.14 -5.84
N LEU A 138 6.75 -14.75 -6.06
CA LEU A 138 5.96 -14.02 -5.09
C LEU A 138 5.01 -15.00 -4.39
N GLU A 139 5.00 -14.96 -3.07
CA GLU A 139 4.06 -15.67 -2.23
C GLU A 139 3.24 -14.66 -1.43
N LEU A 140 1.92 -14.86 -1.40
CA LEU A 140 0.96 -14.03 -0.70
C LEU A 140 0.15 -14.92 0.23
N VAL A 141 0.20 -14.62 1.53
CA VAL A 141 -0.48 -15.39 2.58
C VAL A 141 -1.37 -14.44 3.38
N PRO A 142 -2.69 -14.72 3.51
CA PRO A 142 -3.53 -13.99 4.44
C PRO A 142 -3.03 -14.20 5.88
N SER A 143 -2.75 -13.14 6.62
CA SER A 143 -2.21 -13.21 7.98
C SER A 143 -3.25 -13.69 9.00
N ALA A 144 -4.53 -13.48 8.72
CA ALA A 144 -5.65 -13.88 9.57
C ALA A 144 -6.37 -15.11 9.02
N GLY A 145 -5.96 -16.31 9.47
CA GLY A 145 -6.67 -17.58 9.24
C GLY A 145 -5.98 -18.54 8.26
N PRO A 146 -6.55 -19.74 8.03
CA PRO A 146 -6.05 -20.72 7.07
C PRO A 146 -6.39 -20.29 5.63
N GLY A 147 -5.88 -19.13 5.22
CA GLY A 147 -5.99 -18.63 3.87
C GLY A 147 -5.09 -19.41 2.92
N ALA A 148 -5.56 -19.67 1.69
CA ALA A 148 -4.75 -20.32 0.68
C ALA A 148 -3.57 -19.41 0.26
N THR A 149 -2.34 -19.91 0.37
CA THR A 149 -1.16 -19.24 -0.17
C THR A 149 -1.32 -19.08 -1.68
N ARG A 150 -1.28 -17.84 -2.16
CA ARG A 150 -1.22 -17.54 -3.59
C ARG A 150 0.24 -17.39 -3.97
N ARG A 151 0.67 -18.12 -5.01
CA ARG A 151 2.04 -18.10 -5.51
C ARG A 151 2.05 -17.66 -6.96
N GLN A 152 2.99 -16.79 -7.32
CA GLN A 152 3.21 -16.36 -8.69
C GLN A 152 4.70 -16.40 -9.04
N GLN A 153 5.02 -16.83 -10.26
CA GLN A 153 6.38 -16.80 -10.78
C GLN A 153 6.50 -15.72 -11.86
N LEU A 154 7.57 -14.93 -11.80
CA LEU A 154 7.82 -13.81 -12.69
C LEU A 154 9.22 -13.91 -13.29
N PRO A 155 9.44 -13.41 -14.52
CA PRO A 155 10.77 -13.40 -15.11
C PRO A 155 11.72 -12.50 -14.32
N GLY A 156 13.03 -12.76 -14.38
CA GLY A 156 14.03 -12.00 -13.61
C GLY A 156 14.10 -10.51 -13.94
N ASN A 157 13.62 -10.07 -15.10
CA ASN A 157 13.54 -8.64 -15.44
C ASN A 157 12.26 -7.95 -14.91
N ALA A 158 11.37 -8.66 -14.22
CA ALA A 158 10.18 -8.05 -13.63
C ALA A 158 10.55 -7.20 -12.40
N THR A 159 9.96 -6.01 -12.30
CA THR A 159 10.17 -5.07 -11.17
C THR A 159 8.89 -4.76 -10.41
N ASP A 160 7.75 -5.30 -10.86
CA ASP A 160 6.45 -5.04 -10.26
C ASP A 160 5.45 -6.16 -10.52
N TRP A 161 4.41 -6.21 -9.70
CA TRP A 161 3.29 -7.14 -9.82
C TRP A 161 2.06 -6.63 -9.08
N THR A 162 0.88 -6.84 -9.63
CA THR A 162 -0.38 -6.46 -8.98
C THR A 162 -1.14 -7.69 -8.52
N TRP A 163 -1.39 -7.78 -7.22
CA TRP A 163 -2.35 -8.75 -6.67
C TRP A 163 -3.75 -8.15 -6.72
N ALA A 164 -4.71 -8.93 -7.22
CA ALA A 164 -6.12 -8.56 -7.30
C ALA A 164 -7.02 -9.68 -6.78
N GLY A 165 -8.28 -9.35 -6.49
CA GLY A 165 -9.25 -10.28 -5.90
C GLY A 165 -8.89 -10.65 -4.46
N LEU A 166 -8.44 -9.66 -3.71
CA LEU A 166 -8.16 -9.76 -2.28
C LEU A 166 -9.39 -9.39 -1.48
N ASP A 167 -9.45 -9.89 -0.25
CA ASP A 167 -10.49 -9.54 0.69
C ASP A 167 -10.24 -8.11 1.24
N PRO A 168 -11.28 -7.30 1.43
CA PRO A 168 -11.17 -5.98 2.01
C PRO A 168 -10.80 -6.03 3.49
N ASP A 169 -10.18 -4.96 3.97
CA ASP A 169 -9.71 -4.78 5.36
C ASP A 169 -8.92 -5.98 5.90
N SER A 170 -8.16 -6.65 5.03
CA SER A 170 -7.47 -7.89 5.34
C SER A 170 -5.96 -7.70 5.25
N GLU A 171 -5.25 -8.28 6.21
CA GLU A 171 -3.80 -8.22 6.30
C GLU A 171 -3.17 -9.42 5.58
N TYR A 172 -2.13 -9.14 4.81
CA TYR A 172 -1.41 -10.11 3.99
C TYR A 172 0.09 -10.00 4.25
N ASP A 173 0.73 -11.15 4.44
CA ASP A 173 2.18 -11.29 4.41
C ASP A 173 2.61 -11.67 2.98
N VAL A 174 3.49 -10.86 2.41
CA VAL A 174 4.06 -11.01 1.07
C VAL A 174 5.52 -11.41 1.21
N VAL A 175 5.93 -12.42 0.47
CA VAL A 175 7.33 -12.83 0.36
C VAL A 175 7.76 -12.79 -1.10
N LEU A 176 8.83 -12.06 -1.39
CA LEU A 176 9.53 -12.09 -2.68
C LEU A 176 10.77 -12.97 -2.53
N LEU A 177 10.78 -14.11 -3.21
CA LEU A 177 11.92 -15.02 -3.28
C LEU A 177 12.60 -14.87 -4.65
N PRO A 178 13.75 -14.18 -4.71
CA PRO A 178 14.58 -14.16 -5.91
C PRO A 178 15.35 -15.47 -6.07
N GLU A 179 15.08 -16.21 -7.14
CA GLU A 179 15.79 -17.43 -7.50
C GLU A 179 16.81 -17.09 -8.59
N SER A 180 18.08 -17.01 -8.23
CA SER A 180 19.16 -16.73 -9.18
C SER A 180 20.03 -17.95 -9.42
N ASN A 181 20.53 -18.08 -10.65
CA ASN A 181 21.59 -19.03 -11.01
C ASN A 181 23.02 -18.43 -10.85
N VAL A 182 23.14 -17.16 -10.48
CA VAL A 182 24.44 -16.44 -10.41
C VAL A 182 24.81 -16.06 -8.98
N HIS A 183 23.86 -15.53 -8.20
CA HIS A 183 24.12 -14.99 -6.86
C HIS A 183 23.05 -15.42 -5.86
N LEU A 184 23.44 -15.72 -4.63
CA LEU A 184 22.45 -15.94 -3.57
C LEU A 184 21.81 -14.60 -3.19
N LEU A 185 20.49 -14.49 -3.38
CA LEU A 185 19.71 -13.31 -3.00
C LEU A 185 18.76 -13.67 -1.86
N LYS A 186 18.64 -12.77 -0.89
CA LYS A 186 17.77 -13.00 0.27
C LYS A 186 16.29 -12.77 -0.08
N PRO A 187 15.37 -13.58 0.46
CA PRO A 187 13.95 -13.29 0.40
C PRO A 187 13.62 -11.94 1.07
N GLN A 188 12.66 -11.23 0.50
CA GLN A 188 12.15 -9.98 1.06
C GLN A 188 10.74 -10.20 1.58
N HIS A 189 10.43 -9.59 2.73
CA HIS A 189 9.15 -9.72 3.40
C HIS A 189 8.48 -8.36 3.50
N LEU A 190 7.19 -8.32 3.21
CA LEU A 190 6.37 -7.12 3.33
C LEU A 190 5.01 -7.50 3.89
N ARG A 191 4.51 -6.71 4.85
CA ARG A 191 3.13 -6.82 5.32
C ARG A 191 2.29 -5.70 4.74
N VAL A 192 1.15 -6.05 4.16
CA VAL A 192 0.23 -5.11 3.52
C VAL A 192 -1.18 -5.36 4.02
N ARG A 193 -1.91 -4.30 4.34
CA ARG A 193 -3.34 -4.37 4.66
C ARG A 193 -4.14 -3.72 3.53
N THR A 194 -5.09 -4.44 2.96
CA THR A 194 -6.03 -3.88 1.97
C THR A 194 -6.93 -2.85 2.65
N LEU A 195 -7.43 -1.89 1.87
CA LEU A 195 -8.36 -0.91 2.41
C LEU A 195 -9.72 -1.57 2.74
N PRO A 196 -10.51 -0.96 3.64
CA PRO A 196 -11.91 -1.35 3.79
C PRO A 196 -12.69 -1.17 2.48
N ASP A 197 -13.73 -1.97 2.28
CA ASP A 197 -14.53 -1.87 1.07
C ASP A 197 -15.33 -0.56 1.05
N GLU A 198 -15.05 0.27 0.05
CA GLU A 198 -15.70 1.57 -0.14
C GLU A 198 -16.94 1.43 -1.04
N ALA A 199 -17.84 0.53 -0.67
CA ALA A 199 -19.09 0.30 -1.38
C ALA A 199 -20.08 1.43 -1.08
N GLY A 200 -20.28 2.37 -2.01
CA GLY A 200 -21.27 3.43 -1.87
C GLY A 200 -22.73 2.94 -1.81
N PRO A 201 -23.71 3.85 -1.72
CA PRO A 201 -25.12 3.48 -1.84
C PRO A 201 -25.39 2.87 -3.22
N GLU A 202 -25.85 1.62 -3.27
CA GLU A 202 -26.14 0.90 -4.53
C GLU A 202 -27.60 1.05 -4.97
N ARG A 203 -28.48 1.33 -4.02
CA ARG A 203 -29.91 1.54 -4.27
C ARG A 203 -30.43 2.70 -3.45
N ILE A 204 -31.21 3.57 -4.07
CA ILE A 204 -32.02 4.58 -3.38
C ILE A 204 -33.50 4.21 -3.51
N VAL A 205 -34.21 4.26 -2.39
CA VAL A 205 -35.66 4.05 -2.30
C VAL A 205 -36.29 5.31 -1.73
N ILE A 206 -37.25 5.86 -2.48
CA ILE A 206 -38.06 7.00 -2.06
C ILE A 206 -39.37 6.48 -1.49
N SER A 207 -39.69 6.86 -0.26
CA SER A 207 -40.91 6.41 0.44
C SER A 207 -41.59 7.58 1.16
N HIS A 208 -42.81 7.33 1.66
CA HIS A 208 -43.57 8.29 2.46
C HIS A 208 -43.70 9.69 1.82
N ALA A 209 -43.93 9.72 0.51
CA ALA A 209 -44.08 10.96 -0.25
C ALA A 209 -45.33 11.74 0.17
N ARG A 210 -45.10 12.93 0.72
CA ARG A 210 -46.10 13.93 1.10
C ARG A 210 -45.88 15.19 0.28
N PRO A 211 -46.86 16.11 0.21
CA PRO A 211 -46.72 17.32 -0.58
C PRO A 211 -45.46 18.15 -0.22
N HIS A 212 -45.05 18.11 1.06
CA HIS A 212 -43.92 18.90 1.56
C HIS A 212 -42.78 18.06 2.14
N SER A 213 -42.83 16.73 2.04
CA SER A 213 -41.78 15.87 2.61
C SER A 213 -41.64 14.53 1.90
N LEU A 214 -40.42 13.99 1.91
CA LEU A 214 -40.06 12.71 1.32
C LEU A 214 -39.10 11.98 2.27
N ARG A 215 -39.25 10.67 2.42
CA ARG A 215 -38.24 9.83 3.08
C ARG A 215 -37.33 9.21 2.03
N VAL A 216 -36.04 9.44 2.17
CA VAL A 216 -34.99 8.86 1.34
C VAL A 216 -34.30 7.77 2.15
N SER A 217 -34.21 6.57 1.59
CA SER A 217 -33.47 5.46 2.17
C SER A 217 -32.55 4.84 1.14
N TRP A 218 -31.41 4.29 1.57
CA TRP A 218 -30.45 3.65 0.69
C TRP A 218 -29.94 2.32 1.26
N ALA A 219 -29.40 1.48 0.39
CA ALA A 219 -28.74 0.24 0.75
C ALA A 219 -27.48 0.05 -0.13
N PRO A 220 -26.39 -0.51 0.41
CA PRO A 220 -26.19 -0.91 1.82
C PRO A 220 -26.00 0.28 2.77
N ALA A 221 -26.07 -0.01 4.08
CA ALA A 221 -25.78 0.94 5.15
C ALA A 221 -24.35 0.73 5.64
N LEU A 222 -23.41 1.50 5.12
CA LEU A 222 -22.03 1.53 5.59
C LEU A 222 -21.95 1.88 7.07
N GLY A 223 -21.21 1.05 7.81
CA GLY A 223 -20.86 1.30 9.20
C GLY A 223 -19.78 2.40 9.33
N PRO A 224 -19.51 2.84 10.56
CA PRO A 224 -18.55 3.93 10.85
C PRO A 224 -17.10 3.63 10.46
N VAL A 225 -16.75 2.36 10.22
CA VAL A 225 -15.42 1.96 9.72
C VAL A 225 -15.32 2.16 8.21
N ALA A 226 -16.43 1.94 7.50
CA ALA A 226 -16.47 1.99 6.04
C ALA A 226 -16.84 3.38 5.51
N ALA A 227 -17.45 4.28 6.29
CA ALA A 227 -17.73 5.65 5.86
C ALA A 227 -17.66 6.62 7.04
N LEU A 228 -17.27 7.87 6.77
CA LEU A 228 -17.41 8.98 7.72
C LEU A 228 -18.89 9.39 7.88
N GLY A 229 -19.67 9.23 6.82
CA GLY A 229 -21.10 9.52 6.78
C GLY A 229 -21.63 9.60 5.36
N TYR A 230 -22.88 10.02 5.25
CA TYR A 230 -23.53 10.29 3.97
C TYR A 230 -23.92 11.76 3.88
N HIS A 231 -23.85 12.29 2.68
CA HIS A 231 -24.41 13.57 2.32
C HIS A 231 -25.57 13.34 1.34
N VAL A 232 -26.77 13.76 1.72
CA VAL A 232 -27.98 13.69 0.88
C VAL A 232 -28.28 15.07 0.33
N GLN A 233 -28.16 15.22 -0.98
CA GLN A 233 -28.52 16.44 -1.70
C GLN A 233 -29.84 16.26 -2.45
N LEU A 234 -30.69 17.28 -2.42
CA LEU A 234 -31.98 17.30 -3.10
C LEU A 234 -32.16 18.62 -3.84
N GLY A 235 -32.21 18.59 -5.17
CA GLY A 235 -32.45 19.78 -6.00
C GLY A 235 -33.70 19.65 -6.86
N PRO A 236 -34.51 20.71 -7.03
CA PRO A 236 -35.58 20.71 -8.03
C PRO A 236 -35.00 20.52 -9.43
N LEU A 237 -35.60 19.65 -10.24
CA LEU A 237 -35.16 19.43 -11.63
C LEU A 237 -35.40 20.66 -12.53
N SER A 238 -36.28 21.57 -12.13
CA SER A 238 -36.56 22.83 -12.82
C SER A 238 -35.46 23.88 -12.68
N GLY A 239 -34.39 23.60 -11.92
CA GLY A 239 -33.36 24.57 -11.55
C GLY A 239 -33.80 25.40 -10.35
N GLY A 240 -33.09 25.25 -9.23
CA GLY A 240 -33.41 25.92 -7.96
C GLY A 240 -32.40 25.57 -6.88
N ALA A 241 -32.58 26.12 -5.68
CA ALA A 241 -31.70 25.84 -4.54
C ALA A 241 -31.77 24.36 -4.14
N ALA A 242 -30.60 23.72 -4.04
CA ALA A 242 -30.50 22.35 -3.56
C ALA A 242 -30.39 22.33 -2.03
N GLN A 243 -31.17 21.47 -1.38
CA GLN A 243 -31.07 21.20 0.04
C GLN A 243 -30.03 20.11 0.27
N ARG A 244 -29.17 20.30 1.28
CA ARG A 244 -28.14 19.37 1.71
C ARG A 244 -28.41 18.91 3.14
N VAL A 245 -28.32 17.60 3.38
CA VAL A 245 -28.48 17.01 4.71
C VAL A 245 -27.37 15.98 4.93
N ASP A 246 -26.55 16.19 5.95
CA ASP A 246 -25.53 15.22 6.36
C ASP A 246 -26.13 14.19 7.33
N VAL A 247 -25.77 12.93 7.12
CA VAL A 247 -26.31 11.77 7.84
C VAL A 247 -25.14 10.95 8.38
N PRO A 248 -25.10 10.63 9.68
CA PRO A 248 -24.01 9.85 10.27
C PRO A 248 -23.86 8.47 9.65
N ALA A 249 -22.64 7.94 9.64
CA ALA A 249 -22.38 6.54 9.30
C ALA A 249 -23.18 5.58 10.19
N GLY A 250 -23.62 4.45 9.64
CA GLY A 250 -24.52 3.50 10.30
C GLY A 250 -26.02 3.81 10.19
N ARG A 251 -26.41 4.99 9.69
CA ARG A 251 -27.81 5.27 9.29
C ARG A 251 -27.98 5.14 7.78
N ASN A 252 -29.15 4.68 7.36
CA ASN A 252 -29.47 4.40 5.96
C ASN A 252 -30.71 5.13 5.45
N SER A 253 -31.24 6.07 6.23
CA SER A 253 -32.39 6.86 5.83
C SER A 253 -32.41 8.24 6.47
N THR A 254 -33.00 9.19 5.75
CA THR A 254 -33.28 10.54 6.22
C THR A 254 -34.64 11.01 5.70
N THR A 255 -35.23 12.00 6.36
CA THR A 255 -36.49 12.62 5.92
C THR A 255 -36.23 14.06 5.54
N LEU A 256 -36.53 14.39 4.29
CA LEU A 256 -36.40 15.73 3.73
C LEU A 256 -37.75 16.44 3.88
N GLN A 257 -37.72 17.68 4.34
CA GLN A 257 -38.91 18.51 4.60
C GLN A 257 -38.75 19.88 3.94
N GLY A 258 -39.85 20.64 3.85
CA GLY A 258 -39.84 21.97 3.24
C GLY A 258 -39.90 21.93 1.71
N LEU A 259 -40.41 20.84 1.16
CA LEU A 259 -40.49 20.64 -0.29
C LEU A 259 -41.72 21.32 -0.87
N THR A 260 -41.65 21.66 -2.15
CA THR A 260 -42.77 22.21 -2.91
C THR A 260 -43.66 21.07 -3.42
N PRO A 261 -44.98 21.12 -3.24
CA PRO A 261 -45.91 20.15 -3.80
C PRO A 261 -45.87 20.07 -5.32
N GLY A 262 -46.05 18.88 -5.89
CA GLY A 262 -46.12 18.67 -7.34
C GLY A 262 -44.80 18.85 -8.08
N THR A 263 -43.67 18.88 -7.38
CA THR A 263 -42.35 19.17 -7.95
C THR A 263 -41.51 17.90 -8.06
N ALA A 264 -40.81 17.76 -9.18
CA ALA A 264 -39.84 16.68 -9.38
C ALA A 264 -38.45 17.12 -8.91
N TYR A 265 -37.83 16.28 -8.08
CA TYR A 265 -36.53 16.49 -7.46
C TYR A 265 -35.53 15.41 -7.91
N LEU A 266 -34.26 15.79 -7.98
CA LEU A 266 -33.13 14.86 -8.05
C LEU A 266 -32.55 14.70 -6.65
N VAL A 267 -32.59 13.48 -6.14
CA VAL A 267 -31.97 13.08 -4.88
C VAL A 267 -30.61 12.48 -5.22
N THR A 268 -29.54 12.96 -4.60
CA THR A 268 -28.21 12.36 -4.70
C THR A 268 -27.74 12.00 -3.30
N VAL A 269 -27.41 10.74 -3.07
CA VAL A 269 -26.83 10.26 -1.82
C VAL A 269 -25.35 9.98 -2.09
N THR A 270 -24.47 10.69 -1.40
CA THR A 270 -23.02 10.55 -1.49
C THR A 270 -22.47 9.96 -0.19
N ALA A 271 -21.80 8.82 -0.24
CA ALA A 271 -20.99 8.30 0.87
C ALA A 271 -19.61 8.97 0.85
N ALA A 272 -19.17 9.48 1.99
CA ALA A 272 -17.83 10.04 2.19
C ALA A 272 -16.96 9.05 2.98
N PHE A 273 -15.77 8.76 2.45
CA PHE A 273 -14.86 7.78 3.01
C PHE A 273 -13.67 8.45 3.72
N PRO A 274 -13.04 7.81 4.72
CA PRO A 274 -11.84 8.35 5.39
C PRO A 274 -10.66 8.61 4.44
N SER A 275 -10.61 7.90 3.32
CA SER A 275 -9.63 8.08 2.24
C SER A 275 -9.77 9.41 1.48
N GLY A 276 -10.89 10.12 1.66
CA GLY A 276 -11.25 11.30 0.87
C GLY A 276 -11.94 10.96 -0.45
N HIS A 277 -12.09 9.68 -0.81
CA HIS A 277 -12.95 9.28 -1.92
C HIS A 277 -14.42 9.47 -1.56
N GLU A 278 -15.26 9.62 -2.60
CA GLU A 278 -16.70 9.74 -2.48
C GLU A 278 -17.40 8.82 -3.49
N ARG A 279 -18.50 8.19 -3.07
CA ARG A 279 -19.35 7.38 -3.96
C ARG A 279 -20.78 7.92 -3.91
N ALA A 280 -21.33 8.30 -5.06
CA ALA A 280 -22.66 8.88 -5.14
C ALA A 280 -23.61 8.04 -6.00
N LEU A 281 -24.88 8.02 -5.59
CA LEU A 281 -25.97 7.51 -6.39
C LEU A 281 -27.08 8.55 -6.45
N SER A 282 -27.75 8.65 -7.60
CA SER A 282 -28.86 9.59 -7.79
C SER A 282 -30.15 8.87 -8.13
N ALA A 283 -31.28 9.41 -7.66
CA ALA A 283 -32.61 8.94 -7.96
C ALA A 283 -33.57 10.13 -8.14
N LYS A 284 -34.54 9.96 -9.04
CA LYS A 284 -35.61 10.94 -9.23
C LYS A 284 -36.72 10.72 -8.20
N ALA A 285 -37.20 11.79 -7.60
CA ALA A 285 -38.33 11.79 -6.67
C ALA A 285 -39.38 12.83 -7.09
N CYS A 286 -40.65 12.61 -6.78
CA CYS A 286 -41.71 13.57 -7.04
C CYS A 286 -42.57 13.74 -5.78
N THR A 287 -42.86 14.99 -5.40
CA THR A 287 -43.84 15.29 -4.35
C THR A 287 -45.25 15.31 -4.93
N PRO A 288 -46.26 14.76 -4.24
CA PRO A 288 -47.66 14.88 -4.65
C PRO A 288 -48.18 16.32 -4.55
N VAL A 289 -49.24 16.64 -5.29
CA VAL A 289 -49.77 18.01 -5.44
C VAL A 289 -50.61 18.48 -4.23
N GLY A 290 -51.08 17.58 -3.34
CA GLY A 290 -51.90 17.96 -2.17
C GLY A 290 -52.33 16.78 -1.26
N GLU A 291 -52.86 17.10 -0.07
CA GLU A 291 -53.28 16.11 0.95
C GLU A 291 -54.36 15.15 0.42
N ARG A 292 -54.14 13.84 0.59
CA ARG A 292 -55.26 12.89 0.53
C ARG A 292 -56.19 13.22 1.68
N SER A 293 -57.29 13.90 1.38
CA SER A 293 -58.41 14.06 2.29
C SER A 293 -58.84 12.66 2.77
N ARG A 294 -58.69 12.41 4.06
CA ARG A 294 -59.18 11.19 4.71
C ARG A 294 -60.70 11.23 4.56
N ALA A 295 -61.25 10.37 3.70
CA ALA A 295 -62.70 10.24 3.56
C ALA A 295 -63.35 10.11 4.95
N PRO A 296 -64.43 10.84 5.27
CA PRO A 296 -65.10 10.73 6.56
C PRO A 296 -65.55 9.28 6.75
N ARG A 297 -65.27 8.73 7.93
CA ARG A 297 -65.81 7.44 8.34
C ARG A 297 -67.34 7.56 8.29
N PRO A 298 -68.08 6.71 7.55
CA PRO A 298 -69.53 6.80 7.51
C PRO A 298 -70.07 6.60 8.92
N ALA A 299 -70.94 7.51 9.36
CA ALA A 299 -71.61 7.43 10.65
C ALA A 299 -72.42 6.12 10.73
N PRO A 300 -72.52 5.48 11.91
CA PRO A 300 -73.35 4.28 12.07
C PRO A 300 -74.80 4.63 11.74
N ARG A 301 -75.40 3.89 10.81
CA ARG A 301 -76.85 3.96 10.56
C ARG A 301 -77.58 3.53 11.83
N VAL A 302 -78.31 4.47 12.44
CA VAL A 302 -79.28 4.18 13.49
C VAL A 302 -80.35 3.27 12.87
N ALA A 303 -80.45 2.04 13.38
CA ALA A 303 -81.52 1.13 13.03
C ALA A 303 -82.82 1.63 13.67
N VAL A 304 -83.67 2.26 12.86
CA VAL A 304 -85.06 2.51 13.21
C VAL A 304 -85.79 1.17 13.13
N GLY A 305 -86.37 0.76 14.26
CA GLY A 305 -87.14 -0.47 14.37
C GLY A 305 -88.40 -0.50 13.51
N ARG A 306 -88.73 -1.70 13.05
CA ARG A 306 -90.06 -2.21 12.72
C ARG A 306 -90.01 -3.67 13.19
N GLY A 307 -90.82 -4.16 14.12
CA GLY A 307 -92.26 -3.99 14.23
C GLY A 307 -92.92 -5.10 13.41
N GLY A 308 -93.24 -6.21 14.07
CA GLY A 308 -93.83 -7.42 13.49
C GLY A 308 -93.51 -8.65 14.33
#